data_AF-A0A2B2LKK6-F1
#
_entry.id   AF-A0A2B2LKK6-F1
#
_cell.length_a   1.000
_cell.length_b   1.000
_cell.length_c   1.000
_cell.angle_alpha   90.00
_cell.angle_beta   90.00
_cell.angle_gamma   90.00
#
_symmetry.space_group_name_H-M   'P 1'
#
loop_
_entity.id
_entity.type
_entity.pdbx_description
1 polymer ?
#
loop_
_entity_poly.entity_id
_entity_poly.type
_entity_poly.pdbx_seq_one_letter_code
_entity_poly.pdbx_strand_id
1 'polypeptide(L)'
;MAETMGSRIKQVRKEKDMKQYELAEAIGVNFTAISLYESDKREPRRDILEKIARVTNVSVDYLYGLSEHKILDRDKSEKISKEAADLMEKINKLPPEKRQLIENLIDNF
;
A
#
# COMPACT_ATOMS: atom_id res chain seq x y z
N MET A 1 -15.78 -3.86 11.91
CA MET A 1 -16.20 -4.39 10.61
C MET A 1 -14.95 -4.66 9.81
N ALA A 2 -14.83 -5.81 9.14
CA ALA A 2 -13.67 -6.08 8.29
C ALA A 2 -13.67 -5.10 7.12
N GLU A 3 -12.52 -4.51 6.79
CA GLU A 3 -12.39 -3.69 5.59
C GLU A 3 -12.54 -4.56 4.35
N THR A 4 -13.43 -4.15 3.45
CA THR A 4 -13.64 -4.79 2.14
C THR A 4 -12.90 -4.04 1.04
N MET A 5 -12.70 -4.70 -0.11
CA MET A 5 -12.16 -4.03 -1.30
C MET A 5 -12.96 -2.78 -1.67
N GLY A 6 -14.30 -2.84 -1.63
CA GLY A 6 -15.16 -1.69 -1.90
C GLY A 6 -14.91 -0.53 -0.93
N SER A 7 -14.78 -0.82 0.37
CA SER A 7 -14.46 0.20 1.36
C SER A 7 -13.07 0.82 1.15
N ARG A 8 -12.07 0.03 0.73
CA ARG A 8 -10.71 0.50 0.44
C ARG A 8 -10.66 1.37 -0.81
N ILE A 9 -11.34 0.98 -1.89
CA ILE A 9 -11.49 1.80 -3.10
C ILE A 9 -12.11 3.16 -2.75
N LYS A 10 -13.19 3.14 -1.95
CA LYS A 10 -13.87 4.37 -1.49
C LYS A 10 -12.94 5.25 -0.67
N GLN A 11 -12.15 4.65 0.21
CA GLN A 11 -11.20 5.35 1.05
C GLN A 11 -10.12 6.04 0.21
N VAL A 12 -9.41 5.31 -0.65
CA VAL A 12 -8.31 5.89 -1.43
C VAL A 12 -8.79 6.94 -2.43
N ARG A 13 -10.02 6.80 -2.95
CA ARG A 13 -10.64 7.84 -3.78
C ARG A 13 -10.84 9.13 -2.98
N LYS A 14 -11.39 9.03 -1.76
CA LYS A 14 -11.62 10.18 -0.89
C LYS A 14 -10.32 10.84 -0.46
N GLU A 15 -9.26 10.07 -0.23
CA GLU A 15 -7.93 10.61 0.10
C GLU A 15 -7.28 11.37 -1.05
N LYS A 16 -7.77 11.18 -2.28
CA LYS A 16 -7.42 11.99 -3.46
C LYS A 16 -8.39 13.15 -3.71
N ASP A 17 -9.31 13.41 -2.78
CA ASP A 17 -10.38 14.40 -2.91
C ASP A 17 -11.26 14.22 -4.16
N MET A 18 -11.31 13.01 -4.71
CA MET A 18 -12.05 12.71 -5.92
C MET A 18 -13.50 12.35 -5.60
N LYS A 19 -14.44 12.82 -6.42
CA LYS A 19 -15.81 12.32 -6.50
C LYS A 19 -15.86 11.03 -7.30
N GLN A 20 -16.94 10.24 -7.14
CA GLN A 20 -17.08 8.96 -7.84
C GLN A 20 -17.06 9.10 -9.37
N TYR A 21 -17.61 10.18 -9.94
CA TYR A 21 -17.57 10.40 -11.40
C TYR A 21 -16.17 10.74 -11.90
N GLU A 22 -15.35 11.42 -11.10
CA GLU A 22 -13.97 11.79 -11.47
C GLU A 22 -13.09 10.55 -11.51
N LEU A 23 -13.28 9.63 -10.55
CA LEU A 23 -12.60 8.33 -10.62
C LEU A 23 -13.07 7.50 -11.82
N ALA A 24 -14.37 7.52 -12.11
CA ALA A 24 -14.94 6.79 -13.25
C ALA A 24 -14.35 7.27 -14.59
N GLU A 25 -14.26 8.59 -14.76
CA GLU A 25 -13.65 9.23 -15.92
C GLU A 25 -12.15 8.88 -16.03
N ALA A 26 -11.41 8.99 -14.93
CA ALA A 26 -9.97 8.71 -14.89
C ALA A 26 -9.61 7.27 -15.28
N ILE A 27 -10.47 6.29 -14.97
CA ILE A 27 -10.22 4.86 -15.30
C ILE A 27 -11.00 4.37 -16.53
N GLY A 28 -11.84 5.23 -17.13
CA GLY A 28 -12.60 4.95 -18.34
C GLY A 28 -13.76 3.97 -18.13
N VAL A 29 -14.53 4.13 -17.05
CA VAL A 29 -15.74 3.34 -16.75
C VAL A 29 -16.96 4.22 -16.55
N ASN A 30 -18.15 3.62 -16.59
CA ASN A 30 -19.38 4.32 -16.23
C ASN A 30 -19.39 4.64 -14.73
N PHE A 31 -19.89 5.82 -14.34
CA PHE A 31 -20.10 6.25 -12.95
C PHE A 31 -20.74 5.17 -12.06
N THR A 32 -21.77 4.48 -12.58
CA THR A 32 -22.47 3.41 -11.87
C THR A 32 -21.54 2.27 -11.43
N ALA A 33 -20.48 1.99 -12.19
CA ALA A 33 -19.52 0.96 -11.86
C ALA A 33 -18.79 1.28 -10.55
N ILE A 34 -18.36 2.53 -10.34
CA ILE A 34 -17.69 2.95 -9.10
C ILE A 34 -18.60 2.76 -7.89
N SER A 35 -19.88 3.14 -8.01
CA SER A 35 -20.86 2.94 -6.94
C SER A 35 -21.05 1.46 -6.60
N LEU A 36 -21.09 0.58 -7.61
CA LEU A 36 -21.18 -0.87 -7.40
C LEU A 36 -19.91 -1.46 -6.78
N TYR A 37 -18.72 -0.96 -7.17
CA TYR A 37 -17.45 -1.38 -6.59
C TYR A 37 -17.37 -0.98 -5.11
N GLU A 38 -17.65 0.28 -4.79
CA GLU A 38 -17.55 0.82 -3.43
C GLU A 38 -18.61 0.29 -2.44
N SER A 39 -19.65 -0.37 -2.96
CA SER A 39 -20.70 -1.02 -2.16
C SER A 39 -20.60 -2.54 -2.18
N ASP A 40 -19.50 -3.10 -2.69
CA ASP A 40 -19.23 -4.54 -2.81
C ASP A 40 -20.31 -5.31 -3.61
N LYS A 41 -21.16 -4.60 -4.37
CA LYS A 41 -22.19 -5.19 -5.25
C LYS A 41 -21.61 -5.77 -6.52
N ARG A 42 -20.41 -5.36 -6.89
CA ARG A 42 -19.68 -5.86 -8.04
C ARG A 42 -18.19 -5.78 -7.75
N GLU A 43 -17.45 -6.79 -8.13
CA GLU A 43 -15.99 -6.75 -8.07
C GLU A 43 -15.41 -6.12 -9.35
N PRO A 44 -14.45 -5.19 -9.25
CA PRO A 44 -13.72 -4.69 -10.41
C PRO A 44 -12.86 -5.80 -11.03
N ARG A 45 -12.76 -5.81 -12.35
CA ARG A 45 -11.83 -6.70 -13.05
C ARG A 45 -10.39 -6.25 -12.81
N ARG A 46 -9.45 -7.17 -13.02
CA ARG A 46 -8.01 -6.93 -12.85
C ARG A 46 -7.51 -5.63 -13.50
N ASP A 47 -7.89 -5.37 -14.74
CA ASP A 47 -7.51 -4.17 -15.49
C ASP A 47 -8.07 -2.88 -14.86
N ILE A 48 -9.31 -2.92 -14.38
CA ILE A 48 -9.93 -1.78 -13.69
C ILE A 48 -9.26 -1.55 -12.33
N LEU A 49 -8.98 -2.61 -11.59
CA LEU A 49 -8.32 -2.51 -10.29
C LEU A 49 -6.89 -1.95 -10.42
N GLU A 50 -6.14 -2.36 -11.43
CA GLU A 50 -4.82 -1.79 -11.75
C GLU A 50 -4.92 -0.29 -12.07
N LYS A 51 -5.95 0.15 -12.81
CA LYS A 51 -6.16 1.57 -13.09
C LYS A 51 -6.51 2.36 -11.83
N ILE A 52 -7.38 1.82 -10.96
CA ILE A 52 -7.72 2.44 -9.67
C ILE A 52 -6.45 2.61 -8.84
N ALA A 53 -5.65 1.56 -8.71
CA ALA A 53 -4.38 1.58 -7.98
C ALA A 53 -3.43 2.67 -8.50
N ARG A 54 -3.28 2.79 -9.83
CA ARG A 54 -2.45 3.83 -10.46
C ARG A 54 -2.97 5.25 -10.20
N VAL A 55 -4.26 5.49 -10.44
CA VAL A 55 -4.88 6.82 -10.24
C VAL A 55 -4.81 7.26 -8.78
N THR A 56 -5.00 6.32 -7.86
CA THR A 56 -4.99 6.60 -6.42
C THR A 56 -3.61 6.47 -5.78
N ASN A 57 -2.58 6.13 -6.57
CA ASN A 57 -1.19 5.94 -6.15
C ASN A 57 -1.05 4.96 -4.97
N VAL A 58 -1.72 3.82 -5.07
CA VAL A 58 -1.64 2.71 -4.11
C VAL A 58 -1.31 1.40 -4.83
N SER A 59 -1.01 0.36 -4.07
CA SER A 59 -0.80 -0.99 -4.56
C SER A 59 -2.12 -1.73 -4.76
N VAL A 60 -2.12 -2.66 -5.71
CA VAL A 60 -3.26 -3.56 -5.91
C VAL A 60 -3.45 -4.47 -4.69
N ASP A 61 -2.36 -4.87 -4.03
CA ASP A 61 -2.39 -5.68 -2.81
C ASP A 61 -3.12 -4.98 -1.66
N TYR A 62 -2.92 -3.66 -1.52
CA TYR A 62 -3.69 -2.86 -0.56
C TYR A 62 -5.18 -2.90 -0.88
N LEU A 63 -5.56 -2.69 -2.15
CA LEU A 63 -6.96 -2.72 -2.55
C LEU A 63 -7.61 -4.09 -2.35
N TYR A 64 -6.86 -5.19 -2.55
CA TYR A 64 -7.31 -6.55 -2.26
C TYR A 64 -7.39 -6.87 -0.76
N GLY A 65 -6.88 -6.03 0.12
CA GLY A 65 -6.76 -6.35 1.55
C GLY A 65 -5.66 -7.37 1.86
N LEU A 66 -4.71 -7.57 0.94
CA LEU A 66 -3.55 -8.45 1.14
C LEU A 66 -2.38 -7.75 1.84
N SER A 67 -2.47 -6.42 1.97
CA SER A 67 -1.49 -5.60 2.67
C SER A 67 -2.17 -4.41 3.33
N GLU A 68 -1.69 -4.03 4.51
CA GLU A 68 -2.07 -2.77 5.16
C GLU A 68 -1.28 -1.57 4.61
N HIS A 69 -0.23 -1.83 3.82
CA HIS A 69 0.60 -0.79 3.24
C HIS A 69 0.05 -0.35 1.88
N LYS A 70 -0.45 0.89 1.84
CA LYS A 70 -1.00 1.52 0.62
C LYS A 70 -0.02 1.56 -0.54
N ILE A 71 1.26 1.77 -0.31
CA ILE A 71 2.24 1.91 -1.39
C ILE A 71 3.20 0.74 -1.28
N LEU A 72 3.38 0.00 -2.37
CA LEU A 72 4.57 -0.82 -2.57
C LEU A 72 5.68 0.14 -2.96
N ASP A 73 6.25 0.82 -1.97
CA ASP A 73 7.29 1.80 -2.22
C ASP A 73 8.55 1.02 -2.60
N ARG A 74 8.71 0.72 -3.89
CA ARG A 74 9.88 0.00 -4.40
C ARG A 74 11.15 0.80 -4.17
N ASP A 75 11.10 2.13 -4.24
CA ASP A 75 12.24 3.00 -4.00
C ASP A 75 12.60 3.10 -2.50
N LYS A 76 11.61 3.16 -1.58
CA LYS A 76 11.90 2.94 -0.15
C LYS A 76 12.31 1.50 0.11
N SER A 77 11.71 0.50 -0.49
CA SER A 77 12.09 -0.90 -0.28
C SER A 77 13.53 -1.12 -0.74
N GLU A 78 13.95 -0.50 -1.84
CA GLU A 78 15.31 -0.54 -2.37
C GLU A 78 16.28 0.33 -1.54
N LYS A 79 15.89 1.54 -1.14
CA LYS A 79 16.73 2.39 -0.26
C LYS A 79 16.85 1.84 1.16
N ILE A 80 15.74 1.45 1.78
CA ILE A 80 15.70 0.79 3.09
C ILE A 80 16.49 -0.51 3.01
N SER A 81 16.34 -1.33 1.96
CA SER A 81 17.13 -2.57 1.86
C SER A 81 18.62 -2.29 1.70
N LYS A 82 19.03 -1.23 1.00
CA LYS A 82 20.44 -0.89 0.82
C LYS A 82 21.06 -0.28 2.08
N GLU A 83 20.40 0.69 2.70
CA GLU A 83 20.85 1.31 3.96
C GLU A 83 20.82 0.31 5.12
N ALA A 84 19.77 -0.53 5.19
CA ALA A 84 19.70 -1.59 6.18
C ALA A 84 20.73 -2.69 5.92
N ALA A 85 20.99 -3.07 4.66
CA ALA A 85 22.05 -4.03 4.34
C ALA A 85 23.44 -3.50 4.73
N ASP A 86 23.74 -2.26 4.40
CA ASP A 86 25.01 -1.60 4.77
C ASP A 86 25.17 -1.50 6.29
N LEU A 87 24.08 -1.21 7.01
CA LEU A 87 24.07 -1.19 8.47
C LEU A 87 24.24 -2.59 9.06
N MET A 88 23.55 -3.60 8.52
CA MET A 88 23.64 -5.00 8.95
C MET A 88 25.06 -5.54 8.74
N GLU A 89 25.73 -5.17 7.63
CA GLU A 89 27.13 -5.53 7.37
C GLU A 89 28.06 -4.91 8.42
N LYS A 90 27.84 -3.64 8.79
CA LYS A 90 28.61 -2.97 9.84
C LYS A 90 28.37 -3.64 11.20
N ILE A 91 27.12 -3.97 11.54
CA ILE A 91 26.76 -4.67 12.78
C ILE A 91 27.43 -6.05 12.84
N ASN A 92 27.44 -6.78 11.72
CA ASN A 92 28.09 -8.09 11.61
C ASN A 92 29.62 -8.06 11.68
N LYS A 93 30.25 -6.88 11.60
CA LYS A 93 31.69 -6.70 11.85
C LYS A 93 32.00 -6.32 13.30
N LEU A 94 30.99 -5.99 14.10
CA LEU A 94 31.17 -5.65 15.51
C LEU A 94 31.36 -6.90 16.37
N PRO A 95 32.07 -6.79 17.51
CA PRO A 95 32.11 -7.83 18.53
C PRO A 95 30.70 -8.20 19.03
N PRO A 96 30.45 -9.46 19.41
CA PRO A 96 29.12 -9.93 19.85
C PRO A 96 28.49 -9.04 20.94
N GLU A 97 29.29 -8.59 21.90
CA GLU A 97 28.85 -7.74 23.01
C GLU A 97 28.23 -6.41 22.56
N LYS A 98 28.76 -5.82 21.47
CA LYS A 98 28.22 -4.58 20.90
C LYS A 98 26.96 -4.82 20.08
N ARG A 99 26.79 -6.01 19.48
CA ARG A 99 25.57 -6.38 18.78
C ARG A 99 24.41 -6.52 19.77
N GLN A 100 24.66 -7.19 20.90
CA GLN A 100 23.68 -7.36 21.98
C GLN A 100 23.15 -6.02 22.51
N LEU A 101 24.01 -5.01 22.62
CA LEU A 101 23.60 -3.65 23.02
C LEU A 101 22.64 -3.02 22.02
N ILE A 102 22.90 -3.19 20.71
CA ILE A 102 22.05 -2.66 19.64
C ILE A 102 20.70 -3.38 19.64
N GLU A 103 20.70 -4.71 19.79
CA GLU A 103 19.46 -5.52 19.91
C GLU A 103 18.59 -5.02 21.07
N ASN A 104 19.18 -4.87 22.26
CA ASN A 104 18.47 -4.37 23.44
C ASN A 104 17.92 -2.95 23.27
N LEU A 105 18.60 -2.08 22.50
CA LEU A 105 18.10 -0.73 22.24
C LEU A 105 16.90 -0.76 21.28
N ILE A 106 16.93 -1.63 20.28
CA ILE A 106 15.84 -1.79 19.30
C ILE A 106 14.59 -2.37 19.97
N ASP A 107 14.74 -3.36 20.85
CA ASP A 107 13.63 -4.02 21.53
C ASP A 107 12.95 -3.16 22.62
N ASN A 108 13.59 -2.06 23.04
CA ASN A 108 13.08 -1.15 24.07
C ASN A 108 12.47 0.15 23.51
N PHE A 109 12.34 0.26 22.18
CA PHE A 109 11.57 1.32 21.51
C PHE A 109 10.14 0.86 21.23
#